data_AF-A0A0L0D3X5-F1
#
_entry.id   AF-A0A0L0D3X5-F1
#
_cell.length_a   1.000
_cell.length_b   1.000
_cell.length_c   1.000
_cell.angle_alpha   90.00
_cell.angle_beta   90.00
_cell.angle_gamma   90.00
#
_symmetry.space_group_name_H-M   'P 1'
#
loop_
_entity.id
_entity.type
_entity.pdbx_description
1 polymer ?
#
loop_
_entity_poly.entity_id
_entity_poly.type
_entity_poly.pdbx_seq_one_letter_code
_entity_poly.pdbx_strand_id
1 'polypeptide(L)'
;MELPVTLRTNVAMFMNRELFSRVPLFQNASPGFVESLAPYLKPQIFSPGDVVIKEGSTGAEMFFISRGTAKVIEKGEVVNTLHQGAYFGEMSLLVPDSARTATVQTVSYCDLFVLSKADLATVLKLFPAEEAKMMKRAKRLKWRADLRKVLAGLPMLAGSSEKFLIQLRDAFELRVFRSTETVFTTDAPVDALFFVAQGWIQLMSADGRLGPQITTSGLIGGISPYARWSGDGRAGAHTVVLALSAEAHAQFSADHPNQASELTQLARKFVYSSEDHDAGSGGDRVRASDNDQAQLERVVPLLGDMAELMTGDNVRFMASLRHDSLQLERLSSEQLLLASEALSRLGFVITTELFARRSSRAKSGPAKMPPRLGAQSAAGGLG
;
A
#
# COMPACT_ATOMS: atom_id res chain seq x y z
N MET A 1 30.92 38.53 18.29
CA MET A 1 31.67 38.05 17.10
C MET A 1 31.14 36.66 16.79
N GLU A 2 30.50 36.47 15.64
CA GLU A 2 30.12 35.13 15.20
C GLU A 2 31.37 34.37 14.72
N LEU A 3 31.53 33.13 15.14
CA LEU A 3 32.60 32.26 14.67
C LEU A 3 32.48 32.03 13.15
N PRO A 4 33.60 32.09 12.40
CA PRO A 4 33.63 31.74 10.97
C PRO A 4 32.97 30.39 10.70
N VAL A 5 32.22 30.28 9.61
CA VAL A 5 31.44 29.08 9.25
C VAL A 5 32.31 27.83 9.25
N THR A 6 33.50 27.89 8.68
CA THR A 6 34.46 26.78 8.62
C THR A 6 34.90 26.30 10.01
N LEU A 7 35.15 27.21 10.94
CA LEU A 7 35.51 26.87 12.32
C LEU A 7 34.31 26.28 13.08
N ARG A 8 33.09 26.81 12.87
CA ARG A 8 31.88 26.22 13.45
C ARG A 8 31.65 24.80 12.95
N THR A 9 31.81 24.56 11.65
CA THR A 9 31.69 23.22 11.07
C THR A 9 32.74 22.28 11.65
N ASN A 10 34.01 22.68 11.71
CA ASN A 10 35.08 21.83 12.26
C ASN A 10 34.84 21.48 13.74
N VAL A 11 34.42 22.45 14.55
CA VAL A 11 34.07 22.22 15.95
C VAL A 11 32.86 21.29 16.06
N ALA A 12 31.80 21.51 15.29
CA ALA A 12 30.61 20.66 15.29
C ALA A 12 30.95 19.22 14.85
N MET A 13 31.78 19.06 13.82
CA MET A 13 32.26 17.77 13.33
C MET A 13 33.07 17.03 14.39
N PHE A 14 33.93 17.74 15.13
CA PHE A 14 34.72 17.16 16.21
C PHE A 14 33.84 16.74 17.40
N MET A 15 32.98 17.64 17.88
CA MET A 15 32.12 17.40 19.04
C MET A 15 31.12 16.27 18.80
N ASN A 16 30.60 16.15 17.58
CA ASN A 16 29.55 15.19 17.24
C ASN A 16 30.09 13.96 16.47
N ARG A 17 31.41 13.74 16.48
CA ARG A 17 32.07 12.67 15.71
C ARG A 17 31.50 11.29 16.01
N GLU A 18 31.19 11.01 17.28
CA GLU A 18 30.62 9.74 17.69
C GLU A 18 29.22 9.53 17.07
N LEU A 19 28.38 10.56 17.04
CA LEU A 19 27.07 10.52 16.38
C LEU A 19 27.22 10.18 14.89
N PHE A 20 28.07 10.92 14.17
CA PHE A 20 28.28 10.72 12.74
C PHE A 20 28.85 9.34 12.42
N SER A 21 29.67 8.79 13.32
CA SER A 21 30.24 7.45 13.15
C SER A 21 29.26 6.31 13.42
N ARG A 22 28.14 6.55 14.13
CA ARG A 22 27.21 5.48 14.57
C ARG A 22 25.88 5.49 13.84
N VAL A 23 25.38 6.67 13.45
CA VAL A 23 24.06 6.78 12.82
C VAL A 23 24.15 6.33 11.36
N PRO A 24 23.41 5.29 10.94
CA PRO A 24 23.49 4.77 9.56
C PRO A 24 23.15 5.79 8.47
N LEU A 25 22.34 6.81 8.80
CA LEU A 25 22.05 7.92 7.89
C LEU A 25 23.32 8.67 7.50
N PHE A 26 24.21 8.95 8.46
CA PHE A 26 25.44 9.72 8.23
C PHE A 26 26.55 8.85 7.65
N GLN A 27 26.65 7.57 8.06
CA GLN A 27 27.64 6.64 7.51
C GLN A 27 27.49 6.41 6.00
N ASN A 28 26.25 6.42 5.50
CA ASN A 28 25.94 6.14 4.09
C ASN A 28 25.75 7.41 3.25
N ALA A 29 26.00 8.58 3.85
CA ALA A 29 25.88 9.87 3.19
C ALA A 29 27.23 10.42 2.74
N SER A 30 27.21 11.33 1.76
CA SER A 30 28.42 12.04 1.35
C SER A 30 29.02 12.86 2.52
N PRO A 31 30.36 12.98 2.62
CA PRO A 31 30.99 13.79 3.67
C PRO A 31 30.50 15.25 3.69
N GLY A 32 30.32 15.84 2.50
CA GLY A 32 29.80 17.21 2.37
C GLY A 32 28.38 17.38 2.91
N PHE A 33 27.54 16.35 2.84
CA PHE A 33 26.21 16.37 3.45
C PHE A 33 26.31 16.43 4.98
N VAL A 34 27.17 15.60 5.57
CA VAL A 34 27.38 15.56 7.02
C VAL A 34 27.96 16.89 7.53
N GLU A 35 28.97 17.42 6.84
CA GLU A 35 29.59 18.72 7.18
C GLU A 35 28.59 19.89 7.07
N SER A 36 27.71 19.85 6.07
CA SER A 36 26.68 20.89 5.89
C SER A 36 25.58 20.80 6.95
N LEU A 37 25.30 19.60 7.46
CA LEU A 37 24.24 19.36 8.44
C LEU A 37 24.71 19.55 9.89
N ALA A 38 25.99 19.29 10.17
CA ALA A 38 26.57 19.34 11.51
C ALA A 38 26.29 20.63 12.31
N PRO A 39 26.35 21.85 11.72
CA PRO A 39 26.07 23.09 12.45
C PRO A 39 24.62 23.26 12.89
N TYR A 40 23.69 22.52 12.29
CA TYR A 40 22.25 22.62 12.58
C TYR A 40 21.79 21.64 13.68
N LEU A 41 22.62 20.69 14.06
CA LEU A 41 22.30 19.71 15.10
C LEU A 41 22.39 20.34 16.49
N LYS A 42 21.26 20.37 17.20
CA LYS A 42 21.17 20.93 18.55
C LYS A 42 21.07 19.81 19.58
N PRO A 43 21.96 19.74 20.57
CA PRO A 43 21.86 18.74 21.63
C PRO A 43 20.67 19.04 22.55
N GLN A 44 19.97 17.99 22.98
CA GLN A 44 18.87 18.07 23.94
C GLN A 44 18.87 16.81 24.82
N ILE A 45 18.66 17.01 26.12
CA ILE A 45 18.66 15.95 27.12
C ILE A 45 17.22 15.64 27.53
N PHE A 46 16.92 14.35 27.65
CA PHE A 46 15.64 13.84 28.13
C PHE A 46 15.86 12.85 29.28
N SER A 47 15.01 12.93 30.30
CA SER A 47 14.97 12.02 31.45
C SER A 47 14.18 10.75 31.12
N PRO A 48 14.38 9.64 31.84
CA PRO A 48 13.55 8.45 31.70
C PRO A 48 12.05 8.77 31.83
N GLY A 49 11.23 8.29 30.89
CA GLY A 49 9.78 8.50 30.89
C GLY A 49 9.31 9.74 30.11
N ASP A 50 10.21 10.62 29.70
CA ASP A 50 9.87 11.78 28.88
C ASP A 50 9.33 11.36 27.51
N VAL A 51 8.26 12.03 27.08
CA VAL A 51 7.67 11.84 25.75
C VAL A 51 8.31 12.81 24.77
N VAL A 52 9.19 12.31 23.91
CA VAL A 52 9.90 13.10 22.89
C VAL A 52 8.98 13.40 21.70
N ILE A 53 8.20 12.40 21.29
CA ILE A 53 7.20 12.52 20.23
C ILE A 53 5.89 11.96 20.74
N LYS A 54 4.78 12.63 20.44
CA LYS A 54 3.43 12.13 20.72
C LYS A 54 2.74 11.70 19.43
N GLU A 55 2.14 10.51 19.41
CA GLU A 55 1.34 10.01 18.29
C GLU A 55 0.23 11.03 17.92
N GLY A 56 0.01 11.23 16.63
CA GLY A 56 -1.03 12.10 16.07
C GLY A 56 -0.67 13.59 16.05
N SER A 57 0.42 14.02 16.67
CA SER A 57 0.84 15.42 16.60
C SER A 57 1.50 15.77 15.26
N THR A 58 1.56 17.05 14.94
CA THR A 58 2.36 17.56 13.81
C THR A 58 3.81 17.72 14.26
N GLY A 59 4.75 17.12 13.53
CA GLY A 59 6.18 17.18 13.84
C GLY A 59 6.94 18.10 12.92
N ALA A 60 7.73 19.03 13.48
CA ALA A 60 8.59 19.96 12.72
C ALA A 60 10.09 19.67 12.87
N GLU A 61 10.45 18.56 13.51
CA GLU A 61 11.84 18.18 13.78
C GLU A 61 12.04 16.65 13.81
N MET A 62 13.28 16.21 13.68
CA MET A 62 13.67 14.82 13.86
C MET A 62 14.81 14.72 14.88
N PHE A 63 15.03 13.51 15.38
CA PHE A 63 15.92 13.26 16.50
C PHE A 63 16.92 12.15 16.17
N PHE A 64 18.12 12.28 16.69
CA PHE A 64 19.18 11.27 16.64
C PHE A 64 19.59 10.90 18.06
N ILE A 65 19.68 9.61 18.36
CA ILE A 65 20.06 9.12 19.70
C ILE A 65 21.59 9.04 19.77
N SER A 66 22.20 10.02 20.43
CA SER A 66 23.64 10.01 20.73
C SER A 66 23.97 9.07 21.87
N ARG A 67 23.10 8.97 22.88
CA ARG A 67 23.22 8.06 24.02
C ARG A 67 21.84 7.77 24.60
N GLY A 68 21.66 6.59 25.17
CA GLY A 68 20.43 6.19 25.87
C GLY A 68 19.56 5.24 25.06
N THR A 69 18.33 5.03 25.51
CA THR A 69 17.35 4.14 24.92
C THR A 69 15.96 4.74 25.01
N ALA A 70 15.18 4.61 23.94
CA ALA A 70 13.78 5.04 23.87
C ALA A 70 12.92 3.92 23.29
N LYS A 71 11.64 3.86 23.67
CA LYS A 71 10.65 2.94 23.11
C LYS A 71 9.71 3.68 22.18
N VAL A 72 9.31 3.01 21.10
CA VAL A 72 8.31 3.46 20.15
C VAL A 72 7.00 2.78 20.51
N ILE A 73 5.94 3.58 20.67
CA ILE A 73 4.62 3.13 21.11
C ILE A 73 3.61 3.52 20.04
N GLU A 74 2.94 2.54 19.43
CA GLU A 74 1.87 2.74 18.44
C GLU A 74 0.58 2.20 19.05
N LYS A 75 -0.48 3.01 19.15
CA LYS A 75 -1.77 2.59 19.73
C LYS A 75 -1.68 1.97 21.14
N GLY A 76 -0.70 2.41 21.93
CA GLY A 76 -0.48 1.92 23.30
C GLY A 76 0.42 0.68 23.39
N GLU A 77 0.76 0.05 22.26
CA GLU A 77 1.66 -1.11 22.21
C GLU A 77 3.09 -0.68 21.93
N VAL A 78 4.06 -1.28 22.64
CA VAL A 78 5.49 -1.06 22.38
C VAL A 78 5.89 -1.84 21.13
N VAL A 79 6.17 -1.14 20.04
CA VAL A 79 6.44 -1.74 18.72
C VAL A 79 7.92 -1.82 18.39
N ASN A 80 8.75 -1.01 19.04
CA ASN A 80 10.19 -1.02 18.82
C ASN A 80 10.94 -0.39 20.00
N THR A 81 12.22 -0.75 20.16
CA THR A 81 13.15 -0.09 21.07
C THR A 81 14.32 0.48 20.28
N LEU A 82 14.52 1.79 20.40
CA LEU A 82 15.58 2.55 19.75
C LEU A 82 16.75 2.70 20.71
N HIS A 83 17.94 2.35 20.23
CA HIS A 83 19.19 2.46 20.97
C HIS A 83 20.10 3.55 20.38
N GLN A 84 21.26 3.74 21.00
CA GLN A 84 22.31 4.62 20.51
C GLN A 84 22.61 4.37 19.02
N GLY A 85 22.69 5.45 18.23
CA GLY A 85 22.87 5.40 16.77
C GLY A 85 21.56 5.32 15.98
N ALA A 86 20.41 5.11 16.63
CA ALA A 86 19.12 5.23 15.97
C ALA A 86 18.72 6.69 15.73
N TYR A 87 17.81 6.91 14.79
CA TYR A 87 17.17 8.20 14.55
C TYR A 87 15.70 7.99 14.23
N PHE A 88 14.89 9.02 14.49
CA PHE A 88 13.44 8.94 14.38
C PHE A 88 12.80 10.31 14.12
N GLY A 89 11.55 10.28 13.65
CA GLY A 89 10.77 11.48 13.37
C GLY A 89 10.94 12.02 11.95
N GLU A 90 11.67 11.33 11.08
CA GLU A 90 11.91 11.72 9.68
C GLU A 90 10.63 11.75 8.83
N MET A 91 9.64 10.92 9.19
CA MET A 91 8.42 10.72 8.39
C MET A 91 7.60 12.00 8.24
N SER A 92 7.35 12.72 9.34
CA SER A 92 6.54 13.96 9.33
C SER A 92 7.25 15.13 8.66
N LEU A 93 8.55 15.02 8.42
CA LEU A 93 9.36 16.06 7.78
C LEU A 93 9.34 15.89 6.26
N LEU A 94 9.48 14.66 5.79
CA LEU A 94 9.66 14.34 4.38
C LEU A 94 8.36 13.98 3.67
N VAL A 95 7.43 13.33 4.36
CA VAL A 95 6.14 12.97 3.75
C VAL A 95 5.15 14.11 3.97
N PRO A 96 4.58 14.69 2.90
CA PRO A 96 3.51 15.67 3.01
C PRO A 96 2.35 15.15 3.86
N ASP A 97 1.76 16.05 4.65
CA ASP A 97 0.57 15.82 5.47
C ASP A 97 0.65 14.60 6.42
N SER A 98 1.86 14.17 6.77
CA SER A 98 2.07 13.06 7.70
C SER A 98 2.17 13.57 9.14
N ALA A 99 1.17 13.24 9.97
CA ALA A 99 1.28 13.33 11.42
C ALA A 99 2.31 12.32 11.96
N ARG A 100 2.71 12.49 13.22
CA ARG A 100 3.54 11.53 13.97
C ARG A 100 2.78 10.20 14.09
N THR A 101 3.36 9.12 13.59
CA THR A 101 2.71 7.81 13.51
C THR A 101 2.79 6.99 14.80
N ALA A 102 3.69 7.35 15.70
CA ALA A 102 3.89 6.69 16.98
C ALA A 102 4.39 7.69 18.02
N THR A 103 4.18 7.35 19.29
CA THR A 103 4.78 8.03 20.44
C THR A 103 6.20 7.50 20.64
N VAL A 104 7.16 8.37 20.93
CA VAL A 104 8.52 7.97 21.33
C VAL A 104 8.74 8.43 22.75
N GLN A 105 8.97 7.49 23.65
CA GLN A 105 9.18 7.73 25.08
C GLN A 105 10.56 7.22 25.49
N THR A 106 11.34 8.02 26.21
CA THR A 106 12.64 7.60 26.73
C THR A 106 12.50 6.54 27.83
N VAL A 107 13.43 5.58 27.83
CA VAL A 107 13.52 4.51 28.84
C VAL A 107 14.67 4.79 29.81
N SER A 108 15.75 5.38 29.32
CA SER A 108 16.88 5.87 30.12
C SER A 108 17.04 7.38 29.97
N TYR A 109 18.03 7.96 30.66
CA TYR A 109 18.54 9.27 30.25
C TYR A 109 19.01 9.19 28.80
N CYS A 110 18.58 10.15 27.98
CA CYS A 110 18.86 10.20 26.56
C CYS A 110 19.51 11.52 26.19
N ASP A 111 20.66 11.44 25.54
CA ASP A 111 21.31 12.56 24.87
C ASP A 111 20.90 12.49 23.40
N LEU A 112 20.05 13.42 22.98
CA LEU A 112 19.52 13.48 21.61
C LEU A 112 20.10 14.67 20.86
N PHE A 113 20.20 14.55 19.55
CA PHE A 113 20.36 15.71 18.67
C PHE A 113 19.08 15.97 17.90
N VAL A 114 18.68 17.23 17.84
CA VAL A 114 17.48 17.69 17.15
C VAL A 114 17.87 18.38 15.85
N LEU A 115 17.14 18.08 14.78
CA LEU A 115 17.24 18.75 13.49
C LEU A 115 15.86 19.23 13.04
N SER A 116 15.74 20.52 12.74
CA SER A 116 14.46 21.10 12.29
C SER A 116 14.17 20.77 10.82
N LYS A 117 12.88 20.78 10.46
CA LYS A 117 12.42 20.61 9.07
C LYS A 117 13.04 21.64 8.13
N ALA A 118 13.13 22.90 8.58
CA ALA A 118 13.64 24.00 7.78
C ALA A 118 15.15 23.85 7.49
N ASP A 119 15.92 23.48 8.51
CA ASP A 119 17.36 23.25 8.38
C ASP A 119 17.63 22.04 7.48
N LEU A 120 16.91 20.93 7.71
CA LEU A 120 17.01 19.73 6.88
C LEU A 120 16.68 20.05 5.41
N ALA A 121 15.57 20.74 5.15
CA ALA A 121 15.16 21.11 3.79
C ALA A 121 16.18 22.02 3.10
N THR A 122 16.86 22.89 3.85
CA THR A 122 17.92 23.75 3.31
C THR A 122 19.11 22.93 2.84
N VAL A 123 19.55 21.95 3.63
CA VAL A 123 20.66 21.07 3.28
C VAL A 123 20.26 20.12 2.14
N LEU A 124 19.07 19.50 2.19
CA LEU A 124 18.64 18.52 1.18
C LEU A 124 18.56 19.09 -0.24
N LYS A 125 18.26 20.38 -0.40
CA LYS A 125 18.31 21.07 -1.71
C LYS A 125 19.68 20.97 -2.39
N LEU A 126 20.76 20.87 -1.62
CA LEU A 126 22.13 20.75 -2.12
C LEU A 126 22.54 19.28 -2.36
N PHE A 127 21.81 18.32 -1.78
CA PHE A 127 22.15 16.90 -1.78
C PHE A 127 20.93 16.03 -2.18
N PRO A 128 20.44 16.12 -3.44
CA PRO A 128 19.22 15.44 -3.88
C PRO A 128 19.32 13.90 -3.81
N ALA A 129 20.52 13.34 -3.93
CA ALA A 129 20.73 11.91 -3.75
C ALA A 129 20.46 11.45 -2.31
N GLU A 130 20.83 12.25 -1.31
CA GLU A 130 20.56 11.95 0.10
C GLU A 130 19.09 12.17 0.45
N GLU A 131 18.45 13.19 -0.16
CA GLU A 131 17.01 13.37 -0.10
C GLU A 131 16.26 12.14 -0.59
N ALA A 132 16.62 11.61 -1.77
CA ALA A 132 16.00 10.42 -2.34
C ALA A 132 16.15 9.19 -1.42
N LYS A 133 17.32 8.97 -0.81
CA LYS A 133 17.53 7.87 0.15
C LYS A 133 16.66 8.03 1.40
N MET A 134 16.64 9.23 1.98
CA MET A 134 15.88 9.52 3.20
C MET A 134 14.37 9.43 2.93
N MET A 135 13.92 9.95 1.79
CA MET A 135 12.55 9.83 1.30
C MET A 135 12.15 8.37 1.12
N LYS A 136 13.00 7.54 0.49
CA LYS A 136 12.73 6.09 0.35
C LYS A 136 12.49 5.40 1.69
N ARG A 137 13.30 5.72 2.70
CA ARG A 137 13.09 5.20 4.06
C ARG A 137 11.81 5.73 4.70
N ALA A 138 11.58 7.03 4.66
CA ALA A 138 10.38 7.66 5.24
C ALA A 138 9.10 7.10 4.62
N LYS A 139 9.11 6.90 3.30
CA LYS A 139 8.05 6.22 2.56
C LYS A 139 7.83 4.78 3.05
N ARG A 140 8.89 3.99 3.20
CA ARG A 140 8.79 2.63 3.73
C ARG A 140 8.22 2.57 5.16
N LEU A 141 8.57 3.52 6.02
CA LEU A 141 8.00 3.58 7.37
C LEU A 141 6.54 4.03 7.36
N LYS A 142 6.17 4.97 6.48
CA LYS A 142 4.78 5.37 6.28
C LYS A 142 3.93 4.23 5.76
N TRP A 143 4.46 3.49 4.77
CA TRP A 143 3.86 2.26 4.27
C TRP A 143 3.53 1.31 5.41
N ARG A 144 4.46 1.06 6.34
CA ARG A 144 4.19 0.20 7.50
C ARG A 144 3.09 0.78 8.39
N ALA A 145 3.15 2.06 8.72
CA ALA A 145 2.10 2.68 9.54
C ALA A 145 0.70 2.56 8.89
N ASP A 146 0.60 2.73 7.56
CA ASP A 146 -0.66 2.64 6.84
C ASP A 146 -1.12 1.20 6.58
N LEU A 147 -0.19 0.24 6.41
CA LEU A 147 -0.52 -1.17 6.24
C LEU A 147 -1.30 -1.71 7.44
N ARG A 148 -1.02 -1.25 8.65
CA ARG A 148 -1.85 -1.59 9.82
C ARG A 148 -3.31 -1.17 9.62
N LYS A 149 -3.57 0.05 9.10
CA LYS A 149 -4.93 0.55 8.83
C LYS A 149 -5.63 -0.28 7.76
N VAL A 150 -4.89 -0.67 6.72
CA VAL A 150 -5.35 -1.57 5.67
C VAL A 150 -5.79 -2.90 6.27
N LEU A 151 -4.91 -3.54 7.06
CA LEU A 151 -5.20 -4.82 7.71
C LEU A 151 -6.42 -4.72 8.63
N ALA A 152 -6.53 -3.64 9.42
CA ALA A 152 -7.69 -3.39 10.28
C ALA A 152 -9.01 -3.27 9.51
N GLY A 153 -8.95 -2.81 8.25
CA GLY A 153 -10.11 -2.65 7.39
C GLY A 153 -10.43 -3.89 6.55
N LEU A 154 -9.64 -4.96 6.62
CA LEU A 154 -9.96 -6.21 5.95
C LEU A 154 -11.06 -6.94 6.72
N PRO A 155 -12.18 -7.35 6.08
CA PRO A 155 -13.27 -8.04 6.76
C PRO A 155 -12.84 -9.28 7.55
N MET A 156 -11.85 -9.99 7.02
CA MET A 156 -11.28 -11.20 7.64
C MET A 156 -10.46 -10.95 8.92
N LEU A 157 -10.02 -9.71 9.12
CA LEU A 157 -9.28 -9.25 10.29
C LEU A 157 -10.13 -8.31 11.17
N ALA A 158 -11.43 -8.21 10.87
CA ALA A 158 -12.34 -7.40 11.65
C ALA A 158 -12.44 -7.94 13.08
N GLY A 159 -12.22 -7.06 14.07
CA GLY A 159 -12.25 -7.42 15.49
C GLY A 159 -10.91 -7.92 16.06
N SER A 160 -9.87 -8.07 15.23
CA SER A 160 -8.52 -8.37 15.71
C SER A 160 -7.98 -7.27 16.63
N SER A 161 -7.14 -7.65 17.61
CA SER A 161 -6.49 -6.70 18.51
C SER A 161 -5.48 -5.81 17.78
N GLU A 162 -5.27 -4.58 18.25
CA GLU A 162 -4.25 -3.67 17.71
C GLU A 162 -2.85 -4.29 17.77
N LYS A 163 -2.55 -4.97 18.87
CA LYS A 163 -1.31 -5.72 19.06
C LYS A 163 -1.11 -6.74 17.92
N PHE A 164 -2.13 -7.57 17.64
CA PHE A 164 -2.06 -8.55 16.56
C PHE A 164 -1.85 -7.89 15.20
N LEU A 165 -2.59 -6.83 14.88
CA LEU A 165 -2.47 -6.14 13.58
C LEU A 165 -1.09 -5.50 13.37
N ILE A 166 -0.53 -4.91 14.43
CA ILE A 166 0.82 -4.34 14.44
C ILE A 166 1.89 -5.41 14.19
N GLN A 167 1.77 -6.56 14.85
CA GLN A 167 2.71 -7.67 14.67
C GLN A 167 2.54 -8.32 13.29
N LEU A 168 1.29 -8.54 12.87
CA LEU A 168 0.96 -9.20 11.60
C LEU A 168 1.45 -8.40 10.41
N ARG A 169 1.34 -7.06 10.46
CA ARG A 169 1.88 -6.17 9.44
C ARG A 169 3.30 -6.51 9.04
N ASP A 170 4.13 -6.88 10.01
CA ASP A 170 5.56 -7.06 9.80
C ASP A 170 5.87 -8.40 9.10
N ALA A 171 4.91 -9.33 9.11
CA ALA A 171 4.96 -10.60 8.37
C ALA A 171 4.51 -10.46 6.91
N PHE A 172 3.86 -9.36 6.53
CA PHE A 172 3.46 -9.12 5.15
C PHE A 172 4.59 -8.50 4.32
N GLU A 173 4.83 -9.10 3.16
CA GLU A 173 5.77 -8.60 2.16
C GLU A 173 5.03 -7.88 1.04
N LEU A 174 5.57 -6.75 0.63
CA LEU A 174 5.09 -6.06 -0.56
C LEU A 174 5.82 -6.60 -1.79
N ARG A 175 5.08 -7.19 -2.72
CA ARG A 175 5.59 -7.66 -4.01
C ARG A 175 5.04 -6.79 -5.12
N VAL A 176 5.93 -6.27 -5.95
CA VAL A 176 5.57 -5.49 -7.15
C VAL A 176 5.90 -6.34 -8.36
N PHE A 177 4.91 -6.52 -9.23
CA PHE A 177 5.03 -7.30 -10.45
C PHE A 177 4.85 -6.41 -11.68
N ARG A 178 5.66 -6.69 -12.70
CA ARG A 178 5.52 -6.11 -14.04
C ARG A 178 4.47 -6.87 -14.84
N SER A 179 4.08 -6.30 -15.97
CA SER A 179 3.11 -6.92 -16.87
C SER A 179 3.56 -8.32 -17.27
N THR A 180 2.67 -9.29 -17.18
CA THR A 180 2.83 -10.72 -17.51
C THR A 180 3.79 -11.50 -16.61
N GLU A 181 4.37 -10.89 -15.57
CA GLU A 181 5.18 -11.62 -14.60
C GLU A 181 4.33 -12.64 -13.83
N THR A 182 4.92 -13.80 -13.58
CA THR A 182 4.24 -14.88 -12.86
C THR A 182 4.24 -14.62 -11.36
N VAL A 183 3.05 -14.63 -10.76
CA VAL A 183 2.85 -14.50 -9.30
C VAL A 183 3.00 -15.85 -8.63
N PHE A 184 2.36 -16.88 -9.20
CA PHE A 184 2.43 -18.28 -8.82
C PHE A 184 2.22 -19.18 -10.05
N THR A 185 2.69 -20.41 -10.00
CA THR A 185 2.66 -21.37 -11.11
C THR A 185 1.80 -22.57 -10.75
N THR A 186 1.18 -23.15 -11.78
CA THR A 186 0.53 -24.47 -11.73
C THR A 186 1.42 -25.51 -11.04
N ASP A 187 0.81 -26.40 -10.26
CA ASP A 187 1.46 -27.49 -9.52
C ASP A 187 2.48 -27.07 -8.45
N ALA A 188 2.74 -25.77 -8.27
CA ALA A 188 3.49 -25.30 -7.12
C ALA A 188 2.65 -25.43 -5.83
N PRO A 189 3.29 -25.63 -4.66
CA PRO A 189 2.60 -25.58 -3.38
C PRO A 189 1.86 -24.25 -3.19
N VAL A 190 0.69 -24.30 -2.57
CA VAL A 190 -0.01 -23.10 -2.13
C VAL A 190 0.62 -22.64 -0.81
N ASP A 191 1.74 -21.92 -0.95
CA ASP A 191 2.63 -21.50 0.14
C ASP A 191 2.55 -20.01 0.46
N ALA A 192 1.59 -19.28 -0.12
CA ALA A 192 1.42 -17.87 0.14
C ALA A 192 -0.04 -17.44 -0.01
N LEU A 193 -0.42 -16.50 0.86
CA LEU A 193 -1.65 -15.72 0.72
C LEU A 193 -1.31 -14.40 0.03
N PHE A 194 -2.06 -14.06 -1.01
CA PHE A 194 -1.87 -12.86 -1.82
C PHE A 194 -3.10 -11.96 -1.75
N PHE A 195 -2.89 -10.70 -1.39
CA PHE A 195 -3.90 -9.66 -1.40
C PHE A 195 -3.52 -8.58 -2.42
N VAL A 196 -4.37 -8.36 -3.43
CA VAL A 196 -4.08 -7.42 -4.53
C VAL A 196 -4.33 -5.99 -4.06
N ALA A 197 -3.25 -5.28 -3.76
CA ALA A 197 -3.26 -3.88 -3.35
C ALA A 197 -3.56 -2.95 -4.54
N GLN A 198 -2.97 -3.23 -5.70
CA GLN A 198 -3.16 -2.48 -6.94
C GLN A 198 -3.00 -3.40 -8.15
N GLY A 199 -3.70 -3.08 -9.25
CA GLY A 199 -3.61 -3.85 -10.48
C GLY A 199 -4.47 -5.10 -10.40
N TRP A 200 -3.97 -6.19 -11.00
CA TRP A 200 -4.74 -7.41 -11.13
C TRP A 200 -3.88 -8.63 -11.42
N ILE A 201 -4.41 -9.81 -11.10
CA ILE A 201 -3.81 -11.11 -11.41
C ILE A 201 -4.78 -11.87 -12.31
N GLN A 202 -4.32 -12.23 -13.50
CA GLN A 202 -4.99 -13.13 -14.42
C GLN A 202 -4.79 -14.56 -13.94
N LEU A 203 -5.88 -15.29 -13.72
CA LEU A 203 -5.79 -16.74 -13.55
C LEU A 203 -5.77 -17.40 -14.92
N MET A 204 -4.90 -18.39 -15.07
CA MET A 204 -4.77 -19.21 -16.27
C MET A 204 -4.80 -20.67 -15.84
N SER A 205 -5.72 -21.45 -16.39
CA SER A 205 -5.75 -22.89 -16.18
C SER A 205 -4.52 -23.56 -16.81
N ALA A 206 -4.16 -24.76 -16.35
CA ALA A 206 -3.04 -25.56 -16.86
C ALA A 206 -3.12 -25.82 -18.38
N ASP A 207 -4.34 -25.86 -18.93
CA ASP A 207 -4.62 -26.00 -20.37
C ASP A 207 -4.50 -24.69 -21.18
N GLY A 208 -4.06 -23.60 -20.53
CA GLY A 208 -3.87 -22.29 -21.15
C GLY A 208 -5.16 -21.46 -21.26
N ARG A 209 -6.29 -21.94 -20.75
CA ARG A 209 -7.55 -21.17 -20.74
C ARG A 209 -7.48 -20.03 -19.74
N LEU A 210 -7.97 -18.86 -20.16
CA LEU A 210 -8.09 -17.69 -19.29
C LEU A 210 -9.23 -17.92 -18.28
N GLY A 211 -8.88 -17.87 -17.00
CA GLY A 211 -9.81 -17.86 -15.89
C GLY A 211 -10.23 -16.43 -15.48
N PRO A 212 -10.86 -16.27 -14.31
CA PRO A 212 -11.24 -14.95 -13.82
C PRO A 212 -10.01 -14.12 -13.44
N GLN A 213 -10.21 -12.80 -13.41
CA GLN A 213 -9.21 -11.84 -13.00
C GLN A 213 -9.45 -11.43 -11.54
N ILE A 214 -8.41 -11.52 -10.71
CA ILE A 214 -8.42 -11.01 -9.34
C ILE A 214 -7.96 -9.56 -9.38
N THR A 215 -8.86 -8.63 -9.08
CA THR A 215 -8.57 -7.19 -9.11
C THR A 215 -8.21 -6.66 -7.71
N THR A 216 -7.89 -5.37 -7.62
CA THR A 216 -7.72 -4.63 -6.36
C THR A 216 -8.74 -5.03 -5.29
N SER A 217 -8.28 -5.22 -4.06
CA SER A 217 -9.01 -5.75 -2.89
C SER A 217 -9.32 -7.26 -2.92
N GLY A 218 -9.01 -7.93 -4.03
CA GLY A 218 -9.13 -9.38 -4.16
C GLY A 218 -8.05 -10.11 -3.36
N LEU A 219 -8.44 -11.22 -2.77
CA LEU A 219 -7.58 -12.14 -2.03
C LEU A 219 -7.51 -13.47 -2.78
N ILE A 220 -6.33 -14.08 -2.83
CA ILE A 220 -6.12 -15.39 -3.45
C ILE A 220 -5.00 -16.16 -2.74
N GLY A 221 -5.12 -17.49 -2.72
CA GLY A 221 -4.10 -18.38 -2.15
C GLY A 221 -4.38 -18.76 -0.72
N GLY A 222 -3.35 -19.20 -0.01
CA GLY A 222 -3.46 -19.78 1.30
C GLY A 222 -2.12 -20.36 1.72
N ILE A 223 -2.09 -21.05 2.86
CA ILE A 223 -0.88 -21.71 3.34
C ILE A 223 -1.23 -23.15 3.66
N SER A 224 -0.94 -24.03 2.71
CA SER A 224 -1.21 -25.47 2.82
C SER A 224 -0.10 -26.27 2.14
N PRO A 225 0.61 -27.15 2.88
CA PRO A 225 1.65 -27.99 2.29
C PRO A 225 1.10 -29.07 1.35
N TYR A 226 -0.21 -29.32 1.38
CA TYR A 226 -0.87 -30.37 0.59
C TYR A 226 -1.60 -29.82 -0.64
N ALA A 227 -1.98 -28.54 -0.64
CA ALA A 227 -2.67 -27.93 -1.76
C ALA A 227 -1.67 -27.48 -2.83
N ARG A 228 -2.08 -27.60 -4.10
CA ARG A 228 -1.32 -27.15 -5.27
C ARG A 228 -2.15 -26.15 -6.06
N TRP A 229 -1.48 -25.20 -6.71
CA TRP A 229 -2.14 -24.28 -7.63
C TRP A 229 -2.67 -25.05 -8.84
N SER A 230 -3.96 -24.90 -9.13
CA SER A 230 -4.61 -25.50 -10.30
C SER A 230 -4.30 -24.78 -11.62
N GLY A 231 -3.55 -23.67 -11.55
CA GLY A 231 -3.25 -22.81 -12.67
C GLY A 231 -2.19 -21.77 -12.35
N ASP A 232 -1.73 -21.06 -13.39
CA ASP A 232 -0.80 -19.95 -13.27
C ASP A 232 -1.54 -18.66 -12.90
N GLY A 233 -0.92 -17.83 -12.06
CA GLY A 233 -1.32 -16.46 -11.81
C GLY A 233 -0.36 -15.50 -12.51
N ARG A 234 -0.84 -14.70 -13.47
CA ARG A 234 -0.02 -13.69 -14.15
C ARG A 234 -0.44 -12.28 -13.78
N ALA A 235 0.51 -11.45 -13.39
CA ALA A 235 0.27 -10.06 -13.04
C ALA A 235 -0.04 -9.22 -14.28
N GLY A 236 -0.99 -8.28 -14.14
CA GLY A 236 -1.13 -7.16 -15.05
C GLY A 236 -0.02 -6.12 -14.86
N ALA A 237 -0.01 -5.08 -15.70
CA ALA A 237 0.95 -4.00 -15.58
C ALA A 237 0.87 -3.29 -14.21
N HIS A 238 2.03 -3.12 -13.55
CA HIS A 238 2.18 -2.46 -12.24
C HIS A 238 1.27 -3.04 -11.15
N THR A 239 1.22 -4.38 -11.07
CA THR A 239 0.43 -5.08 -10.03
C THR A 239 1.22 -5.10 -8.73
N VAL A 240 0.55 -4.68 -7.65
CA VAL A 240 1.13 -4.64 -6.32
C VAL A 240 0.33 -5.57 -5.43
N VAL A 241 1.03 -6.49 -4.77
CA VAL A 241 0.43 -7.54 -3.95
C VAL A 241 1.07 -7.53 -2.57
N LEU A 242 0.22 -7.62 -1.55
CA LEU A 242 0.60 -7.94 -0.19
C LEU A 242 0.63 -9.47 -0.07
N ALA A 243 1.80 -10.03 0.20
CA ALA A 243 2.00 -11.47 0.31
C ALA A 243 2.34 -11.86 1.76
N LEU A 244 1.68 -12.88 2.27
CA LEU A 244 2.08 -13.59 3.48
C LEU A 244 2.55 -14.98 3.07
N SER A 245 3.86 -15.21 3.10
CA SER A 245 4.45 -16.50 2.76
C SER A 245 4.31 -17.51 3.91
N ALA A 246 4.43 -18.79 3.60
CA ALA A 246 4.45 -19.89 4.57
C ALA A 246 5.61 -19.72 5.55
N GLU A 247 6.76 -19.24 5.07
CA GLU A 247 7.93 -18.92 5.90
C GLU A 247 7.63 -17.79 6.88
N ALA A 248 7.10 -16.66 6.38
CA ALA A 248 6.73 -15.52 7.23
C ALA A 248 5.64 -15.89 8.24
N HIS A 249 4.66 -16.71 7.83
CA HIS A 249 3.65 -17.26 8.72
C HIS A 249 4.25 -18.16 9.81
N ALA A 250 5.18 -19.05 9.45
CA ALA A 250 5.84 -19.94 10.40
C ALA A 250 6.69 -19.15 11.40
N GLN A 251 7.45 -18.17 10.92
CA GLN A 251 8.24 -17.27 11.76
C GLN A 251 7.35 -16.47 12.71
N PHE A 252 6.28 -15.84 12.20
CA PHE A 252 5.31 -15.13 13.03
C PHE A 252 4.71 -16.05 14.10
N SER A 253 4.35 -17.27 13.72
CA SER A 253 3.77 -18.25 14.65
C SER A 253 4.75 -18.67 15.76
N ALA A 254 6.04 -18.74 15.44
CA ALA A 254 7.10 -19.02 16.40
C ALA A 254 7.34 -17.85 17.37
N ASP A 255 7.37 -16.62 16.85
CA ASP A 255 7.57 -15.41 17.66
C ASP A 255 6.35 -15.08 18.52
N HIS A 256 5.15 -15.44 18.06
CA HIS A 256 3.87 -15.07 18.65
C HIS A 256 2.91 -16.28 18.79
N PRO A 257 3.25 -17.28 19.63
CA PRO A 257 2.51 -18.55 19.71
C PRO A 257 1.04 -18.39 20.11
N ASN A 258 0.71 -17.38 20.94
CA ASN A 258 -0.66 -17.11 21.36
C ASN A 258 -1.56 -16.59 20.24
N GLN A 259 -0.99 -16.09 19.15
CA GLN A 259 -1.68 -15.49 18.00
C GLN A 259 -1.58 -16.34 16.73
N ALA A 260 -0.74 -17.39 16.75
CA ALA A 260 -0.53 -18.30 15.64
C ALA A 260 -1.84 -18.97 15.18
N SER A 261 -2.74 -19.27 16.12
CA SER A 261 -4.03 -19.90 15.84
C SER A 261 -4.95 -18.99 15.01
N GLU A 262 -5.02 -17.69 15.34
CA GLU A 262 -5.80 -16.70 14.58
C GLU A 262 -5.28 -16.57 13.14
N LEU A 263 -3.97 -16.47 12.97
CA LEU A 263 -3.35 -16.38 11.64
C LEU A 263 -3.54 -17.67 10.82
N THR A 264 -3.41 -18.83 11.46
CA THR A 264 -3.62 -20.13 10.81
C THR A 264 -5.08 -20.32 10.38
N GLN A 265 -6.04 -19.90 11.22
CA GLN A 265 -7.46 -19.94 10.86
C GLN A 265 -7.75 -19.04 9.66
N LEU A 266 -7.16 -17.85 9.62
CA LEU A 266 -7.26 -16.94 8.48
C LEU A 266 -6.66 -17.58 7.21
N ALA A 267 -5.46 -18.14 7.28
CA ALA A 267 -4.81 -18.77 6.13
C ALA A 267 -5.57 -20.00 5.60
N ARG A 268 -6.31 -20.71 6.46
CA ARG A 268 -7.16 -21.85 6.08
C ARG A 268 -8.50 -21.44 5.47
N LYS A 269 -9.08 -20.33 5.93
CA LYS A 269 -10.39 -19.84 5.45
C LYS A 269 -10.38 -19.46 3.97
N PHE A 270 -9.20 -19.24 3.39
CA PHE A 270 -9.03 -18.73 2.03
C PHE A 270 -8.44 -19.71 1.03
N VAL A 271 -8.27 -20.99 1.39
CA VAL A 271 -7.96 -22.02 0.40
C VAL A 271 -9.08 -22.02 -0.64
N TYR A 272 -8.78 -21.50 -1.82
CA TYR A 272 -9.70 -21.55 -2.97
C TYR A 272 -10.11 -23.01 -3.15
N SER A 273 -11.39 -23.30 -2.95
CA SER A 273 -11.98 -24.59 -3.29
C SER A 273 -11.86 -24.76 -4.80
N SER A 274 -10.84 -25.50 -5.24
CA SER A 274 -10.81 -26.04 -6.59
C SER A 274 -11.95 -27.06 -6.84
N GLU A 275 -12.80 -27.33 -5.84
CA GLU A 275 -13.90 -28.30 -5.89
C GLU A 275 -15.20 -27.74 -6.50
N ASP A 276 -15.36 -26.42 -6.68
CA ASP A 276 -16.61 -25.84 -7.23
C ASP A 276 -16.67 -25.78 -8.77
N HIS A 277 -15.75 -26.47 -9.48
CA HIS A 277 -15.71 -26.43 -10.94
C HIS A 277 -16.44 -27.58 -11.66
N ASP A 278 -17.03 -28.54 -10.94
CA ASP A 278 -17.87 -29.59 -11.52
C ASP A 278 -19.29 -29.61 -10.96
N ALA A 279 -20.12 -28.62 -11.32
CA ALA A 279 -21.57 -28.80 -11.48
C ALA A 279 -22.20 -27.56 -12.14
N GLY A 280 -23.10 -27.78 -13.09
CA GLY A 280 -23.95 -26.76 -13.71
C GLY A 280 -25.00 -26.15 -12.78
N SER A 281 -24.62 -25.75 -11.56
CA SER A 281 -25.44 -24.96 -10.63
C SER A 281 -24.60 -23.77 -10.18
N GLY A 282 -25.16 -22.57 -10.25
CA GLY A 282 -24.48 -21.32 -9.91
C GLY A 282 -23.65 -21.45 -8.63
N GLY A 283 -22.33 -21.54 -8.80
CA GLY A 283 -21.39 -21.44 -7.71
C GLY A 283 -21.64 -20.10 -7.04
N ASP A 284 -22.05 -20.16 -5.79
CA ASP A 284 -22.29 -19.00 -4.96
C ASP A 284 -20.96 -18.28 -4.83
N ARG A 285 -20.71 -17.32 -5.73
CA ARG A 285 -19.67 -16.31 -5.55
C ARG A 285 -19.94 -15.81 -4.14
N VAL A 286 -19.01 -16.03 -3.22
CA VAL A 286 -19.06 -15.40 -1.89
C VAL A 286 -19.05 -13.89 -2.16
N ARG A 287 -20.24 -13.32 -2.38
CA ARG A 287 -20.45 -11.89 -2.47
C ARG A 287 -20.09 -11.41 -1.08
N ALA A 288 -19.03 -10.62 -1.00
CA ALA A 288 -18.73 -9.82 0.17
C ALA A 288 -20.06 -9.23 0.67
N SER A 289 -20.37 -9.37 1.96
CA SER A 289 -21.58 -8.75 2.50
C SER A 289 -21.53 -7.24 2.22
N ASP A 290 -22.66 -6.54 2.19
CA ASP A 290 -22.67 -5.08 1.97
C ASP A 290 -21.74 -4.34 2.96
N ASN A 291 -21.58 -4.90 4.18
CA ASN A 291 -20.63 -4.41 5.19
C ASN A 291 -19.16 -4.67 4.80
N ASP A 292 -18.85 -5.86 4.28
CA ASP A 292 -17.50 -6.20 3.80
C ASP A 292 -17.10 -5.32 2.61
N GLN A 293 -18.04 -5.03 1.72
CA GLN A 293 -17.80 -4.19 0.55
C GLN A 293 -17.55 -2.73 0.95
N ALA A 294 -18.32 -2.20 1.90
CA ALA A 294 -18.09 -0.87 2.48
C ALA A 294 -16.75 -0.76 3.23
N GLN A 295 -16.28 -1.84 3.87
CA GLN A 295 -14.97 -1.90 4.49
C GLN A 295 -13.84 -1.88 3.45
N LEU A 296 -13.95 -2.67 2.38
CA LEU A 296 -12.97 -2.70 1.29
C LEU A 296 -12.87 -1.35 0.58
N GLU A 297 -13.99 -0.66 0.34
CA GLU A 297 -13.99 0.68 -0.28
C GLU A 297 -13.20 1.73 0.52
N ARG A 298 -13.09 1.59 1.85
CA ARG A 298 -12.26 2.47 2.70
C ARG A 298 -10.77 2.16 2.60
N VAL A 299 -10.42 0.91 2.28
CA VAL A 299 -9.05 0.40 2.26
C VAL A 299 -8.39 0.60 0.88
N VAL A 300 -9.18 0.51 -0.20
CA VAL A 300 -8.69 0.64 -1.58
C VAL A 300 -7.90 1.93 -1.86
N PRO A 301 -8.34 3.13 -1.42
CA PRO A 301 -7.56 4.35 -1.62
C PRO A 301 -6.20 4.32 -0.92
N LEU A 302 -6.16 3.80 0.31
CA LEU A 302 -4.92 3.65 1.07
C LEU A 302 -3.93 2.75 0.34
N LEU A 303 -4.40 1.62 -0.20
CA LEU A 303 -3.58 0.70 -0.99
C LEU A 303 -3.01 1.36 -2.26
N GLY A 304 -3.80 2.22 -2.92
CA GLY A 304 -3.38 2.99 -4.09
C GLY A 304 -2.30 4.02 -3.76
N ASP A 305 -2.52 4.86 -2.74
CA ASP A 305 -1.53 5.82 -2.24
C ASP A 305 -0.23 5.11 -1.84
N MET A 306 -0.39 3.96 -1.19
CA MET A 306 0.71 3.13 -0.70
C MET A 306 1.53 2.51 -1.86
N ALA A 307 0.87 2.06 -2.94
CA ALA A 307 1.55 1.56 -4.13
C ALA A 307 2.28 2.69 -4.88
N GLU A 308 1.66 3.86 -5.07
CA GLU A 308 2.28 5.04 -5.69
C GLU A 308 3.54 5.50 -4.93
N LEU A 309 3.43 5.51 -3.60
CA LEU A 309 4.52 5.87 -2.71
C LEU A 309 5.75 4.96 -2.93
N MET A 310 5.53 3.67 -3.18
CA MET A 310 6.58 2.64 -3.28
C MET A 310 7.15 2.45 -4.69
N THR A 311 6.34 2.63 -5.75
CA THR A 311 6.79 2.44 -7.14
C THR A 311 7.33 3.70 -7.77
N GLY A 312 6.96 4.89 -7.27
CA GLY A 312 7.44 6.18 -7.80
C GLY A 312 6.87 6.55 -9.17
N ASP A 313 6.01 5.72 -9.75
CA ASP A 313 5.29 6.00 -10.99
C ASP A 313 4.04 6.85 -10.70
N ASN A 314 3.72 7.79 -11.59
CA ASN A 314 2.52 8.63 -11.50
C ASN A 314 1.23 7.78 -11.60
N VAL A 315 0.70 7.33 -10.47
CA VAL A 315 -0.52 6.51 -10.38
C VAL A 315 -1.80 7.36 -10.36
N ARG A 316 -1.69 8.67 -10.08
CA ARG A 316 -2.82 9.63 -10.14
C ARG A 316 -3.65 9.58 -11.43
N PHE A 317 -3.08 9.21 -12.57
CA PHE A 317 -3.81 9.14 -13.84
C PHE A 317 -4.89 8.02 -13.84
N MET A 318 -4.64 6.90 -13.14
CA MET A 318 -5.54 5.75 -13.11
C MET A 318 -6.72 5.93 -12.15
N ALA A 319 -6.52 6.65 -11.04
CA ALA A 319 -7.59 6.99 -10.11
C ALA A 319 -8.61 7.96 -10.75
N SER A 320 -8.15 8.91 -11.58
CA SER A 320 -9.02 9.79 -12.37
C SER A 320 -9.85 9.01 -13.40
N LEU A 321 -9.25 8.03 -14.10
CA LEU A 321 -9.98 7.22 -15.10
C LEU A 321 -11.03 6.28 -14.49
N ARG A 322 -10.83 5.81 -13.26
CA ARG A 322 -11.79 4.93 -12.57
C ARG A 322 -12.97 5.70 -11.96
N HIS A 323 -12.77 6.98 -11.61
CA HIS A 323 -13.83 7.83 -11.06
C HIS A 323 -14.67 8.52 -12.15
N ASP A 324 -14.07 8.81 -13.32
CA ASP A 324 -14.72 9.52 -14.43
C ASP A 324 -15.22 8.58 -15.55
N SER A 325 -15.87 7.48 -15.18
CA SER A 325 -16.59 6.59 -16.12
C SER A 325 -17.55 7.35 -17.05
N LEU A 326 -18.02 8.53 -16.63
CA LEU A 326 -18.92 9.43 -17.35
C LEU A 326 -18.24 10.32 -18.41
N GLN A 327 -16.92 10.51 -18.36
CA GLN A 327 -16.17 11.31 -19.36
C GLN A 327 -15.76 10.45 -20.57
N LEU A 328 -15.44 9.17 -20.34
CA LEU A 328 -15.08 8.20 -21.40
C LEU A 328 -16.23 7.96 -22.41
N GLU A 329 -17.48 8.09 -21.98
CA GLU A 329 -18.65 7.97 -22.85
C GLU A 329 -18.84 9.16 -23.82
N ARG A 330 -18.17 10.30 -23.58
CA ARG A 330 -18.27 11.52 -24.40
C ARG A 330 -17.20 11.62 -25.48
N LEU A 331 -16.22 10.72 -25.47
CA LEU A 331 -15.11 10.73 -26.44
C LEU A 331 -15.57 10.19 -27.81
N SER A 332 -15.04 10.81 -28.87
CA SER A 332 -15.27 10.32 -30.23
C SER A 332 -14.59 8.96 -30.43
N SER A 333 -15.04 8.19 -31.42
CA SER A 333 -14.41 6.89 -31.75
C SER A 333 -12.92 7.01 -32.09
N GLU A 334 -12.51 8.16 -32.63
CA GLU A 334 -11.13 8.47 -32.99
C GLU A 334 -10.27 8.79 -31.74
N GLN A 335 -10.82 9.51 -30.77
CA GLN A 335 -10.15 9.78 -29.48
C GLN A 335 -10.00 8.50 -28.63
N LEU A 336 -10.98 7.60 -28.68
CA LEU A 336 -10.90 6.30 -28.02
C LEU A 336 -9.85 5.38 -28.66
N LEU A 337 -9.68 5.45 -29.99
CA LEU A 337 -8.65 4.70 -30.71
C LEU A 337 -7.24 5.21 -30.37
N LEU A 338 -7.04 6.54 -30.34
CA LEU A 338 -5.79 7.17 -29.91
C LEU A 338 -5.44 6.85 -28.45
N ALA A 339 -6.43 6.89 -27.55
CA ALA A 339 -6.25 6.49 -26.16
C ALA A 339 -5.91 5.00 -26.03
N SER A 340 -6.55 4.14 -26.84
CA SER A 340 -6.24 2.70 -26.92
C SER A 340 -4.83 2.43 -27.41
N GLU A 341 -4.37 3.16 -28.42
CA GLU A 341 -3.04 2.99 -28.98
C GLU A 341 -1.95 3.48 -28.01
N ALA A 342 -2.21 4.58 -27.29
CA ALA A 342 -1.33 5.08 -26.22
C ALA A 342 -1.26 4.12 -25.02
N LEU A 343 -2.40 3.54 -24.61
CA LEU A 343 -2.49 2.55 -23.53
C LEU A 343 -1.85 1.20 -23.94
N SER A 344 -1.94 0.82 -25.22
CA SER A 344 -1.28 -0.39 -25.74
C SER A 344 0.25 -0.24 -25.74
N ARG A 345 0.79 0.95 -26.04
CA ARG A 345 2.23 1.25 -25.92
C ARG A 345 2.73 1.23 -24.46
N LEU A 346 1.82 1.40 -23.50
CA LEU A 346 2.07 1.24 -22.06
C LEU A 346 1.78 -0.18 -21.55
N GLY A 347 1.50 -1.14 -22.44
CA GLY A 347 1.35 -2.57 -22.09
C GLY A 347 -0.04 -2.97 -21.59
N PHE A 348 -1.08 -2.18 -21.84
CA PHE A 348 -2.48 -2.50 -21.49
C PHE A 348 -3.26 -3.08 -22.68
N VAL A 349 -4.05 -4.13 -22.45
CA VAL A 349 -5.06 -4.64 -23.41
C VAL A 349 -6.42 -4.07 -23.00
N ILE A 350 -7.00 -3.20 -23.82
CA ILE A 350 -8.39 -2.75 -23.62
C ILE A 350 -9.31 -3.91 -24.01
N THR A 351 -10.04 -4.46 -23.05
CA THR A 351 -11.06 -5.47 -23.35
C THR A 351 -12.16 -4.84 -24.19
N THR A 352 -12.49 -5.51 -25.29
CA THR A 352 -13.49 -5.14 -26.30
C THR A 352 -14.92 -4.99 -25.76
N GLU A 353 -15.17 -5.15 -24.46
CA GLU A 353 -16.48 -4.98 -23.82
C GLU A 353 -17.01 -3.54 -23.93
N LEU A 354 -16.14 -2.52 -23.92
CA LEU A 354 -16.52 -1.12 -24.14
C LEU A 354 -16.99 -0.87 -25.59
N PHE A 355 -16.37 -1.55 -26.56
CA PHE A 355 -16.82 -1.55 -27.97
C PHE A 355 -18.11 -2.34 -28.17
N ALA A 356 -18.28 -3.47 -27.48
CA ALA A 356 -19.46 -4.33 -27.59
C ALA A 356 -20.74 -3.64 -27.12
N ARG A 357 -20.67 -2.82 -26.04
CA ARG A 357 -21.82 -2.03 -25.56
C ARG A 357 -22.29 -0.95 -26.55
N ARG A 358 -21.38 -0.40 -27.38
CA ARG A 358 -21.75 0.58 -28.42
C ARG A 358 -22.43 -0.11 -29.61
N SER A 359 -21.98 -1.31 -29.99
CA SER A 359 -22.59 -2.07 -31.09
C SER A 359 -23.94 -2.70 -30.73
N SER A 360 -24.21 -3.03 -29.46
CA SER A 360 -25.52 -3.54 -29.03
C SER A 360 -26.58 -2.42 -28.98
N ARG A 361 -26.20 -1.20 -28.56
CA ARG A 361 -27.10 -0.03 -28.50
C ARG A 361 -27.38 0.57 -29.87
N ALA A 362 -26.46 0.46 -30.84
CA ALA A 362 -26.70 0.84 -32.23
C ALA A 362 -27.65 -0.13 -32.97
N LYS A 363 -27.81 -1.37 -32.48
CA LYS A 363 -28.77 -2.36 -33.02
C LYS A 363 -30.16 -2.28 -32.38
N SER A 364 -30.32 -1.57 -31.25
CA SER A 364 -31.63 -1.22 -30.69
C SER A 364 -32.09 0.15 -31.21
N GLY A 365 -32.36 0.24 -32.51
CA GLY A 365 -33.20 1.31 -33.05
C GLY A 365 -34.66 1.14 -32.59
N PRO A 366 -35.49 2.20 -32.57
CA PRO A 366 -36.82 2.13 -32.00
C PRO A 366 -37.66 1.10 -32.76
N ALA A 367 -38.29 0.19 -32.03
CA ALA A 367 -39.26 -0.74 -32.56
C ALA A 367 -40.34 0.04 -33.32
N LYS A 368 -40.50 -0.23 -34.62
CA LYS A 368 -41.66 0.22 -35.39
C LYS A 368 -42.92 -0.31 -34.71
N MET A 369 -43.77 0.59 -34.22
CA MET A 369 -45.12 0.26 -33.77
C MET A 369 -45.93 -0.37 -34.93
N PRO A 370 -46.74 -1.41 -34.69
CA PRO A 370 -47.70 -1.88 -35.67
C PRO A 370 -48.87 -0.87 -35.81
N PRO A 371 -49.56 -0.84 -36.97
CA PRO A 371 -50.63 0.12 -37.21
C PRO A 371 -51.86 -0.22 -36.37
N ARG A 372 -52.45 0.79 -35.72
CA ARG A 372 -53.75 0.68 -35.05
C ARG A 372 -54.85 0.57 -36.10
N LEU A 373 -55.58 -0.54 -36.12
CA LEU A 373 -56.89 -0.61 -36.77
C LEU A 373 -57.86 0.33 -36.04
N GLY A 374 -58.53 1.19 -36.79
CA GLY A 374 -59.61 2.04 -36.30
C GLY A 374 -60.89 1.25 -36.08
N ALA A 375 -61.55 1.50 -34.95
CA ALA A 375 -62.96 1.24 -34.77
C ALA A 375 -63.67 2.60 -34.77
N GLN A 376 -64.45 2.85 -35.81
CA GLN A 376 -65.35 3.98 -35.93
C GLN A 376 -66.54 3.83 -34.99
N SER A 377 -66.94 4.96 -34.43
CA SER A 377 -68.21 5.23 -33.78
C SER A 377 -69.38 5.10 -34.75
N ALA A 378 -70.48 4.49 -34.30
CA ALA A 378 -71.82 4.77 -34.82
C ALA A 378 -72.80 4.89 -33.64
N ALA A 379 -73.36 6.09 -33.50
CA ALA A 379 -74.64 6.37 -32.83
C ALA A 379 -75.76 5.52 -33.49
N GLY A 380 -76.91 5.20 -32.91
CA GLY A 380 -77.66 5.63 -31.74
C GLY A 380 -79.15 5.42 -32.06
N GLY A 381 -79.99 5.09 -31.06
CA GLY A 381 -81.43 5.37 -31.12
C GLY A 381 -82.44 4.21 -30.97
N LEU A 382 -83.25 4.34 -29.91
CA LEU A 382 -84.71 4.14 -29.81
C LEU A 382 -85.30 2.71 -29.68
N GLY A 383 -86.16 2.56 -28.67
CA GLY A 383 -87.02 1.41 -28.40
C GLY A 383 -87.35 1.29 -26.92
#